data_AF-A0A853LK46-F1
#
_entry.id   AF-A0A853LK46-F1
#
_cell.length_a   1.000
_cell.length_b   1.000
_cell.length_c   1.000
_cell.angle_alpha   90.00
_cell.angle_beta   90.00
_cell.angle_gamma   90.00
#
_symmetry.space_group_name_H-M   'P 1'
#
loop_
_entity.id
_entity.type
_entity.pdbx_description
1 polymer ?
#
loop_
_entity_poly.entity_id
_entity_poly.type
_entity_poly.pdbx_seq_one_letter_code
_entity_poly.pdbx_strand_id
1 'polypeptide(L)'
;MLVLCLAGVAAVSAQVRCVDAAREAARLAGRGDRESAVLTARRLAPAGARVDVRREGEFVVATVVARSTILPALDIRAQAVSAIEPAAASGRSPPR
;
A
#
# COMPACT_ATOMS: atom_id res chain seq x y z
N MET A 1 -0.92 -25.32 21.60
CA MET A 1 -1.35 -23.92 21.85
C MET A 1 -0.30 -22.90 21.44
N LEU A 2 0.98 -23.01 21.88
CA LEU A 2 2.04 -22.05 21.49
C LEU A 2 2.17 -21.85 19.96
N VAL A 3 2.18 -22.94 19.18
CA VAL A 3 2.25 -22.88 17.70
C VAL A 3 1.11 -22.03 17.11
N LEU A 4 -0.10 -22.18 17.65
CA LEU A 4 -1.26 -21.40 17.21
C LEU A 4 -1.11 -19.92 17.59
N CYS A 5 -0.61 -19.62 18.79
CA CYS A 5 -0.32 -18.25 19.20
C CYS A 5 0.74 -17.60 18.30
N LEU A 6 1.83 -18.31 18.00
CA LEU A 6 2.89 -17.82 17.11
C LEU A 6 2.37 -17.61 15.68
N ALA A 7 1.54 -18.51 15.17
CA ALA A 7 0.88 -18.35 13.88
C ALA A 7 -0.02 -17.10 13.85
N GLY A 8 -0.79 -16.87 14.92
CA GLY A 8 -1.61 -15.67 15.10
C GLY A 8 -0.78 -14.39 15.12
N VAL A 9 0.29 -14.34 15.91
CA VAL A 9 1.21 -13.20 15.98
C VAL A 9 1.83 -12.92 14.61
N ALA A 10 2.33 -13.95 13.92
CA ALA A 10 2.91 -13.79 12.58
C ALA A 10 1.89 -13.27 11.56
N ALA A 11 0.64 -13.73 11.62
CA ALA A 11 -0.44 -13.24 10.76
C ALA A 11 -0.75 -11.77 11.04
N VAL A 12 -0.85 -11.36 12.32
CA VAL A 12 -1.06 -9.96 12.69
C VAL A 12 0.12 -9.09 12.25
N SER A 13 1.37 -9.53 12.45
CA SER A 13 2.55 -8.82 11.99
C SER A 13 2.55 -8.63 10.46
N ALA A 14 2.18 -9.66 9.70
CA ALA A 14 2.05 -9.55 8.25
C ALA A 14 0.91 -8.60 7.85
N GLN A 15 -0.22 -8.60 8.57
CA GLN A 15 -1.33 -7.68 8.32
C GLN A 15 -0.90 -6.22 8.53
N VAL A 16 -0.21 -5.92 9.64
CA VAL A 16 0.32 -4.56 9.92
C VAL A 16 1.24 -4.12 8.80
N ARG A 17 2.19 -4.97 8.39
CA ARG A 17 3.10 -4.67 7.26
C ARG A 17 2.37 -4.44 5.95
N CYS A 18 1.32 -5.21 5.64
CA CYS A 18 0.48 -4.97 4.47
C CYS A 18 -0.24 -3.61 4.55
N VAL A 19 -0.77 -3.23 5.71
CA VAL A 19 -1.44 -1.94 5.92
C VAL A 19 -0.47 -0.78 5.76
N ASP A 20 0.73 -0.86 6.34
CA ASP A 20 1.76 0.18 6.22
C ASP A 20 2.22 0.33 4.77
N ALA A 21 2.47 -0.79 4.08
CA ALA A 21 2.84 -0.80 2.67
C ALA A 21 1.74 -0.18 1.79
N ALA A 22 0.47 -0.54 2.00
CA ALA A 22 -0.64 0.02 1.25
C ALA A 22 -0.78 1.54 1.50
N ARG A 23 -0.66 1.98 2.76
CA ARG A 23 -0.77 3.38 3.13
C ARG A 23 0.32 4.24 2.47
N GLU A 24 1.57 3.80 2.48
CA GLU A 24 2.64 4.55 1.81
C GLU A 24 2.52 4.52 0.28
N ALA A 25 2.11 3.38 -0.29
CA ALA A 25 1.84 3.29 -1.72
C ALA A 25 0.76 4.31 -2.15
N ALA A 26 -0.35 4.35 -1.41
CA ALA A 26 -1.46 5.26 -1.70
C ALA A 26 -1.01 6.73 -1.61
N ARG A 27 -0.27 7.10 -0.55
CA ARG A 27 0.25 8.47 -0.38
C ARG A 27 1.18 8.88 -1.52
N LEU A 28 2.19 8.08 -1.83
CA LEU A 28 3.16 8.39 -2.88
C LEU A 28 2.50 8.45 -4.26
N ALA A 29 1.61 7.51 -4.56
CA ALA A 29 0.91 7.51 -5.83
C ALA A 29 -0.12 8.65 -5.92
N GLY A 30 -0.72 9.08 -4.80
CA GLY A 30 -1.55 10.28 -4.72
C GLY A 30 -0.78 11.56 -5.09
N ARG A 31 0.53 11.60 -4.82
CA ARG A 31 1.45 12.68 -5.26
C ARG A 31 1.86 12.60 -6.72
N GLY A 32 1.39 11.58 -7.45
CA GLY A 32 1.83 11.28 -8.81
C GLY A 32 3.11 10.44 -8.90
N ASP A 33 3.73 10.06 -7.77
CA ASP A 33 4.95 9.23 -7.76
C ASP A 33 4.60 7.74 -7.62
N ARG A 34 4.16 7.17 -8.73
CA ARG A 34 3.72 5.77 -8.79
C ARG A 34 4.88 4.77 -8.73
N GLU A 35 6.05 5.12 -9.24
CA GLU A 35 7.23 4.24 -9.22
C GLU A 35 7.74 4.08 -7.78
N SER A 36 7.95 5.19 -7.06
CA SER A 36 8.36 5.14 -5.67
C SER A 36 7.29 4.49 -4.78
N ALA A 37 6.01 4.66 -5.10
CA ALA A 37 4.91 3.98 -4.40
C ALA A 37 5.09 2.46 -4.42
N VAL A 38 5.30 1.86 -5.60
CA VAL A 38 5.45 0.40 -5.74
C VAL A 38 6.74 -0.09 -5.09
N LEU A 39 7.86 0.63 -5.26
CA LEU A 39 9.14 0.27 -4.66
C LEU A 39 9.08 0.31 -3.12
N THR A 40 8.48 1.35 -2.55
CA THR A 40 8.32 1.51 -1.10
C THR A 40 7.39 0.45 -0.53
N ALA A 41 6.26 0.21 -1.19
CA ALA A 41 5.33 -0.85 -0.80
C ALA A 41 6.00 -2.21 -0.75
N ARG A 42 6.81 -2.57 -1.76
CA ARG A 42 7.54 -3.84 -1.81
C ARG A 42 8.59 -3.98 -0.70
N ARG A 43 9.19 -2.87 -0.26
CA ARG A 43 10.14 -2.87 0.87
C ARG A 43 9.45 -3.10 2.22
N LEU A 44 8.25 -2.53 2.39
CA LEU A 44 7.49 -2.65 3.63
C LEU A 44 6.74 -3.99 3.72
N ALA A 45 6.15 -4.42 2.60
CA ALA A 45 5.29 -5.60 2.54
C ALA A 45 6.06 -6.90 2.85
N PRO A 46 5.35 -7.96 3.30
CA PRO A 46 5.93 -9.29 3.42
C PRO A 46 6.55 -9.79 2.10
N ALA A 47 7.53 -10.69 2.20
CA ALA A 47 8.20 -11.25 1.02
C ALA A 47 7.20 -11.93 0.07
N GLY A 48 7.36 -11.71 -1.23
CA GLY A 48 6.46 -12.26 -2.25
C GLY A 48 5.09 -11.59 -2.33
N ALA A 49 4.85 -10.50 -1.59
CA ALA A 49 3.61 -9.76 -1.67
C ALA A 49 3.41 -9.14 -3.07
N ARG A 50 2.16 -9.19 -3.53
CA ARG A 50 1.70 -8.48 -4.72
C ARG A 50 1.23 -7.08 -4.32
N VAL A 51 1.67 -6.09 -5.06
CA VAL A 51 1.28 -4.69 -4.89
C VAL A 51 0.55 -4.26 -6.15
N ASP A 52 -0.69 -3.82 -5.99
CA ASP A 52 -1.50 -3.18 -7.03
C ASP A 52 -1.82 -1.76 -6.61
N VAL A 53 -1.76 -0.83 -7.54
CA VAL A 53 -2.09 0.58 -7.31
C VAL A 53 -3.00 0.99 -8.45
N ARG A 54 -4.14 1.61 -8.20
CA ARG A 54 -5.06 2.00 -9.27
C ARG A 54 -5.67 3.35 -8.98
N ARG A 55 -5.95 4.13 -10.02
CA ARG A 55 -6.65 5.40 -9.91
C ARG A 55 -8.15 5.15 -9.98
N GLU A 56 -8.90 5.72 -9.07
CA GLU A 56 -10.36 5.68 -9.00
C GLU A 56 -10.87 7.10 -8.83
N GLY A 57 -11.24 7.75 -9.95
CA GLY A 57 -11.61 9.16 -9.95
C GLY A 57 -10.49 10.04 -9.39
N GLU A 58 -10.80 10.80 -8.34
CA GLU A 58 -9.87 11.70 -7.64
C GLU A 58 -9.04 11.01 -6.56
N PHE A 59 -9.11 9.68 -6.47
CA PHE A 59 -8.38 8.88 -5.51
C PHE A 59 -7.41 7.90 -6.18
N VAL A 60 -6.39 7.51 -5.43
CA VAL A 60 -5.57 6.34 -5.69
C VAL A 60 -5.83 5.31 -4.62
N VAL A 61 -6.09 4.07 -5.05
CA VAL A 61 -6.29 2.90 -4.21
C VAL A 61 -5.09 1.99 -4.36
N ALA A 62 -4.39 1.72 -3.26
CA ALA A 62 -3.29 0.76 -3.22
C ALA A 62 -3.72 -0.49 -2.46
N THR A 63 -3.51 -1.65 -3.07
CA THR A 63 -3.80 -2.97 -2.50
C THR A 63 -2.51 -3.76 -2.37
N VAL A 64 -2.29 -4.35 -1.19
CA VAL A 64 -1.16 -5.25 -0.92
C VAL A 64 -1.72 -6.60 -0.49
N VAL A 65 -1.26 -7.67 -1.14
CA VAL A 65 -1.66 -9.05 -0.85
C VAL A 65 -0.41 -9.89 -0.62
N ALA A 66 -0.29 -10.48 0.56
CA ALA A 66 0.77 -11.41 0.90
C ALA A 66 0.20 -12.79 1.19
N ARG A 67 0.83 -13.84 0.67
CA ARG A 67 0.46 -15.22 1.03
C ARG A 67 1.09 -15.56 2.38
N SER A 68 0.31 -16.13 3.30
CA SER A 68 0.86 -16.54 4.59
C SER A 68 1.77 -17.76 4.44
N THR A 69 3.00 -17.68 4.95
CA THR A 69 3.94 -18.82 4.93
C THR A 69 3.52 -19.94 5.89
N ILE A 70 2.83 -19.59 6.98
CA ILE A 70 2.40 -20.54 8.01
C ILE A 70 1.02 -21.13 7.68
N LEU A 71 0.18 -20.37 6.96
CA LEU A 71 -1.16 -20.79 6.54
C LEU A 71 -1.28 -20.60 5.02
N PRO A 72 -0.73 -21.52 4.19
CA PRO A 72 -0.57 -21.32 2.75
C PRO A 72 -1.88 -21.12 1.97
N ALA A 73 -3.01 -21.52 2.56
CA ALA A 73 -4.35 -21.34 2.02
C ALA A 73 -4.94 -19.94 2.31
N LEU A 74 -4.25 -19.09 3.05
CA LEU A 74 -4.71 -17.76 3.45
C LEU A 74 -3.86 -16.66 2.84
N ASP A 75 -4.54 -15.70 2.22
CA ASP A 75 -3.96 -14.44 1.79
C ASP A 75 -4.27 -13.35 2.82
N ILE A 76 -3.24 -12.59 3.16
CA ILE A 76 -3.29 -11.42 4.05
C ILE A 76 -3.35 -10.19 3.15
N ARG A 77 -4.49 -9.50 3.19
CA ARG A 77 -4.78 -8.37 2.30
C ARG A 77 -4.98 -7.08 3.11
N ALA A 78 -4.41 -6.00 2.59
CA ALA A 78 -4.70 -4.64 3.03
C ALA A 78 -4.95 -3.73 1.83
N GLN A 79 -5.76 -2.70 2.04
CA GLN A 79 -6.04 -1.66 1.06
C GLN A 79 -5.97 -0.30 1.75
N ALA A 80 -5.43 0.69 1.05
CA ALA A 80 -5.42 2.08 1.47
C ALA A 80 -5.76 3.00 0.31
N VAL A 81 -6.26 4.19 0.63
CA VAL A 81 -6.75 5.18 -0.33
C VAL A 81 -6.12 6.52 -0.03
N SER A 82 -5.74 7.27 -1.05
CA SER A 82 -5.29 8.66 -0.96
C SER A 82 -5.96 9.50 -2.02
N ALA A 83 -6.29 10.75 -1.71
CA ALA A 83 -6.64 11.72 -2.74
C ALA A 83 -5.42 12.01 -3.63
N ILE A 84 -5.69 12.40 -4.86
CA ILE A 84 -4.67 12.86 -5.79
C ILE A 84 -4.37 14.33 -5.50
N GLU A 85 -3.09 14.66 -5.39
CA GLU A 85 -2.67 16.05 -5.29
C GLU A 85 -2.92 16.75 -6.63
N PRO A 86 -3.59 17.93 -6.63
CA PRO A 86 -3.73 18.73 -7.83
C PRO A 86 -2.34 19.11 -8.34
N ALA A 87 -2.08 18.93 -9.64
CA ALA A 87 -0.87 19.47 -10.24
C ALA A 87 -0.86 20.98 -10.01
N ALA A 88 0.09 21.46 -9.19
CA ALA A 88 0.18 22.87 -8.84
C ALA A 88 0.05 23.71 -10.11
N ALA A 89 -0.98 24.55 -10.16
CA ALA A 89 -1.26 25.37 -11.33
C ALA A 89 0.02 26.05 -11.78
N SER A 90 0.52 25.69 -12.97
CA SER A 90 1.61 26.38 -13.66
C SER A 90 1.11 27.73 -14.16
N GLY A 91 0.75 28.60 -13.21
CA GLY A 91 0.05 29.86 -13.41
C GLY A 91 0.54 30.92 -12.44
N ARG A 92 1.83 31.25 -12.51
CA ARG A 92 2.20 32.68 -12.52
C ARG A 92 1.88 33.15 -13.94
N SER A 93 0.95 34.07 -14.15
CA SER A 93 1.12 35.48 -13.82
C SER A 93 -0.23 36.18 -13.56
N PRO A 94 -0.36 37.02 -12.52
CA PRO A 94 -1.43 38.03 -12.48
C PRO A 94 -1.15 39.13 -13.54
N PRO A 95 -2.13 39.56 -14.35
CA PRO A 95 -2.01 40.77 -15.16
C PRO A 95 -2.05 42.02 -14.28
N ARG A 96 -1.23 43.02 -14.64
CA ARG A 96 -1.14 44.34 -13.98
C ARG A 96 -2.37 45.20 -14.27
#